data_AF-A0AAN6Q3U3-F1
#
_entry.id   AF-A0AAN6Q3U3-F1
#
_cell.length_a   1.000
_cell.length_b   1.000
_cell.length_c   1.000
_cell.angle_alpha   90.00
_cell.angle_beta   90.00
_cell.angle_gamma   90.00
#
_symmetry.space_group_name_H-M   'P 1'
#
loop_
_entity.id
_entity.type
_entity.pdbx_description
1 polymer ?
#
loop_
_entity_poly.entity_id
_entity_poly.type
_entity_poly.pdbx_seq_one_letter_code
_entity_poly.pdbx_strand_id
1 'polypeptide(L)' 'MAPTGHSDANPWDKETRQKFDDKDRSEFLDPCQEAAARSIRCLHRNAGDRQMCSDYFQAYRDCKKAWIERRKLEKKGLLS' A
#
# COMPACT_ATOMS: atom_id res chain seq x y z
N MET A 1 -23.02 -4.97 8.91
CA MET A 1 -22.75 -3.87 7.95
C MET A 1 -21.25 -3.62 8.00
N ALA A 2 -20.42 -3.64 6.96
CA ALA A 2 -20.58 -3.64 5.50
C ALA A 2 -19.37 -4.41 4.89
N PRO A 3 -19.45 -4.94 3.66
CA PRO A 3 -18.27 -5.41 2.96
C PRO A 3 -17.53 -4.18 2.43
N THR A 4 -16.63 -3.60 3.21
CA THR A 4 -15.77 -2.53 2.69
C THR A 4 -14.69 -3.19 1.85
N GLY A 5 -14.90 -3.16 0.53
CA GLY A 5 -13.99 -3.65 -0.47
C GLY A 5 -12.56 -3.22 -0.17
N HIS A 6 -11.71 -4.21 0.10
CA HIS A 6 -10.30 -4.09 -0.19
C HIS A 6 -10.24 -3.94 -1.71
N SER A 7 -9.94 -2.73 -2.20
CA SER A 7 -9.58 -2.57 -3.60
C SER A 7 -8.32 -3.39 -3.79
N ASP A 8 -8.45 -4.58 -4.35
CA ASP A 8 -7.39 -5.52 -4.75
C ASP A 8 -6.54 -4.96 -5.91
N ALA A 9 -6.33 -3.65 -5.94
CA ALA A 9 -5.48 -3.00 -6.91
C ALA A 9 -4.03 -3.37 -6.59
N ASN A 10 -3.34 -3.96 -7.56
CA ASN A 10 -1.92 -4.27 -7.47
C ASN A 10 -1.13 -2.98 -7.19
N PRO A 11 -0.43 -2.85 -6.05
CA PRO A 11 0.31 -1.63 -5.70
C PRO A 11 1.56 -1.41 -6.55
N TRP A 12 1.84 -2.28 -7.50
CA TRP A 12 2.91 -2.15 -8.49
C TRP A 12 2.35 -2.37 -9.90
N ASP A 13 1.46 -1.46 -10.32
CA ASP A 13 0.91 -1.39 -11.67
C ASP A 13 1.75 -0.49 -12.60
N LYS A 14 1.34 -0.38 -13.86
CA LYS A 14 2.06 0.38 -14.89
C LYS A 14 2.19 1.87 -14.53
N GLU A 15 1.14 2.46 -13.99
CA GLU A 15 1.12 3.88 -13.61
C GLU A 15 2.05 4.15 -12.41
N THR A 16 1.98 3.31 -11.38
CA THR A 16 2.86 3.40 -10.21
C THR A 16 4.31 3.21 -10.61
N ARG A 17 4.60 2.25 -11.50
CA ARG A 17 5.94 2.04 -12.04
C ARG A 17 6.44 3.28 -12.77
N GLN A 18 5.64 3.86 -13.65
CA GLN A 18 6.02 5.09 -14.36
C GLN A 18 6.32 6.24 -13.38
N LYS A 19 5.45 6.48 -12.40
CA LYS A 19 5.70 7.48 -11.35
C LYS A 19 6.97 7.19 -10.55
N PHE A 20 7.26 5.92 -10.28
CA PHE A 20 8.47 5.53 -9.57
C PHE A 20 9.75 5.79 -10.39
N ASP A 21 9.68 5.60 -11.70
CA ASP A 21 10.80 5.82 -12.61
C ASP A 21 10.99 7.33 -12.91
N ASP A 22 9.91 8.11 -12.96
CA ASP A 22 9.91 9.54 -13.26
C ASP A 22 10.25 10.44 -12.05
N LYS A 23 10.03 9.97 -10.81
CA LYS A 23 10.28 10.77 -9.60
C LYS A 23 11.76 11.03 -9.37
N ASP A 24 12.05 12.12 -8.65
CA ASP A 24 13.41 12.39 -8.20
C ASP A 24 13.93 11.31 -7.23
N ARG A 25 15.25 11.11 -7.25
CA ARG A 25 15.89 10.11 -6.36
C ARG A 25 15.69 10.42 -4.87
N SER A 26 15.50 11.70 -4.53
CA SER A 26 15.21 12.18 -3.19
C SER A 26 13.73 12.07 -2.81
N GLU A 27 12.82 11.92 -3.77
CA GLU A 27 11.39 11.86 -3.50
C GLU A 27 10.96 10.48 -3.00
N PHE A 28 9.99 10.43 -2.09
CA PHE A 28 9.42 9.17 -1.61
C PHE A 28 8.09 8.89 -2.31
N LEU A 29 7.95 7.69 -2.87
CA LEU A 29 6.68 7.21 -3.42
C LEU A 29 6.23 6.01 -2.60
N ASP A 30 5.00 6.07 -2.06
CA ASP A 30 4.34 4.94 -1.41
C ASP A 30 2.98 4.67 -2.08
N PRO A 31 2.86 3.64 -2.93
CA PRO A 31 1.55 3.26 -3.49
C PRO A 31 0.56 2.79 -2.44
N CYS A 32 1.01 2.52 -1.21
CA CYS A 32 0.16 2.12 -0.09
C CYS A 32 -0.34 3.29 0.76
N GLN A 33 -0.14 4.54 0.32
CA GLN A 33 -0.51 5.75 1.05
C GLN A 33 -2.01 5.78 1.40
N GLU A 34 -2.90 5.27 0.55
CA GLU A 34 -4.33 5.20 0.86
C GLU A 34 -4.64 4.23 2.01
N ALA A 35 -3.99 3.07 2.06
CA ALA A 35 -4.14 2.10 3.14
C ALA A 35 -3.59 2.66 4.47
N ALA A 36 -2.47 3.38 4.42
CA ALA A 36 -1.95 4.12 5.57
C ALA A 36 -2.95 5.19 6.04
N ALA A 37 -3.50 5.98 5.12
CA ALA A 37 -4.48 7.01 5.46
C ALA A 37 -5.75 6.44 6.09
N ARG A 38 -6.23 5.27 5.63
CA ARG A 38 -7.36 4.55 6.28
C ARG A 38 -7.01 4.14 7.72
N SER A 39 -5.80 3.62 7.93
CA SER A 39 -5.30 3.25 9.27
C SER A 39 -5.25 4.45 10.22
N ILE A 40 -4.72 5.58 9.74
CA ILE A 40 -4.64 6.83 10.51
C ILE A 40 -6.05 7.37 10.83
N ARG A 41 -6.97 7.36 9.86
CA ARG A 41 -8.36 7.75 10.09
C ARG A 41 -9.05 6.87 11.12
N CYS A 42 -8.77 5.56 11.13
CA CYS A 42 -9.28 4.66 12.16
C CYS A 42 -8.77 5.06 13.55
N LEU A 43 -7.46 5.31 13.69
CA LEU A 43 -6.88 5.75 14.96
C LEU A 43 -7.50 7.06 15.45
N HIS A 44 -7.66 8.06 14.57
CA HIS A 44 -8.28 9.33 14.95
C HIS A 44 -9.72 9.18 15.45
N ARG A 45 -10.49 8.22 14.90
CA ARG A 45 -11.87 7.96 15.31
C ARG A 45 -12.00 7.15 16.59
N ASN A 46 -11.00 6.34 16.91
CA ASN A 46 -11.03 5.40 18.04
C ASN A 46 -10.06 5.81 19.16
N ALA A 47 -9.78 7.12 19.30
CA ALA A 47 -8.88 7.66 20.33
C ALA A 47 -7.49 6.97 20.38
N GLY A 48 -7.00 6.49 19.24
CA GLY A 48 -5.73 5.78 19.14
C GLY A 48 -5.78 4.29 19.50
N ASP A 49 -6.95 3.71 19.73
CA ASP A 49 -7.08 2.27 19.97
C ASP A 49 -6.64 1.46 18.74
N ARG A 50 -5.53 0.75 18.90
CA ARG A 50 -4.89 -0.02 17.84
C ARG A 50 -5.59 -1.34 17.58
N GLN A 51 -6.26 -1.92 18.57
CA GLN A 51 -6.94 -3.22 18.40
C GLN A 51 -8.12 -3.07 17.45
N MET A 52 -8.84 -1.94 17.55
CA MET A 52 -9.96 -1.59 16.66
C MET A 52 -9.54 -1.36 15.19
N CYS A 53 -8.24 -1.21 14.93
CA CYS A 53 -7.71 -0.85 13.62
C CYS A 53 -6.80 -1.93 13.00
N SER A 54 -6.76 -3.15 13.56
CA SER A 54 -5.89 -4.24 13.12
C SER A 54 -5.95 -4.51 11.62
N ASP A 55 -7.17 -4.51 11.06
CA ASP A 55 -7.42 -4.87 9.67
C ASP A 55 -6.89 -3.81 8.71
N TYR A 56 -6.99 -2.52 9.08
CA TYR A 56 -6.40 -1.43 8.30
C TYR A 56 -4.86 -1.52 8.30
N PHE A 57 -4.26 -1.86 9.44
CA PHE A 57 -2.81 -2.09 9.50
C PHE A 57 -2.39 -3.32 8.70
N GLN A 58 -3.22 -4.35 8.67
CA GLN A 58 -2.97 -5.54 7.88
C GLN A 58 -3.00 -5.21 6.39
N ALA A 59 -4.02 -4.49 5.92
CA ALA A 59 -4.11 -4.01 4.54
C ALA A 59 -2.88 -3.19 4.11
N TYR A 60 -2.38 -2.28 4.98
CA TYR A 60 -1.16 -1.52 4.68
C TYR A 60 0.09 -2.41 4.59
N ARG A 61 0.22 -3.40 5.49
CA ARG A 61 1.34 -4.36 5.48
C ARG A 61 1.32 -5.23 4.23
N ASP A 62 0.15 -5.74 3.86
CA ASP A 62 -0.03 -6.60 2.69
C ASP A 62 0.25 -5.83 1.41
N CYS A 63 -0.22 -4.59 1.31
CA CYS A 63 0.12 -3.70 0.19
C CYS A 63 1.64 -3.52 0.05
N LYS A 64 2.35 -3.18 1.14
CA LYS A 64 3.81 -2.99 1.08
C LYS A 64 4.53 -4.28 0.73
N LYS A 65 4.07 -5.42 1.25
CA LYS A 65 4.63 -6.73 0.92
C LYS A 65 4.50 -7.01 -0.57
N ALA A 66 3.29 -6.86 -1.13
CA ALA A 66 3.03 -7.06 -2.54
C ALA A 66 3.89 -6.13 -3.42
N TRP A 67 4.01 -4.85 -3.06
CA TRP A 67 4.85 -3.89 -3.77
C TRP A 67 6.33 -4.33 -3.81
N ILE A 68 6.91 -4.64 -2.64
CA ILE A 68 8.31 -5.04 -2.53
C ILE A 68 8.57 -6.36 -3.29
N GLU A 69 7.67 -7.33 -3.18
CA GLU A 69 7.80 -8.62 -3.86
C GLU A 69 7.72 -8.46 -5.37
N ARG A 70 6.75 -7.70 -5.89
CA ARG A 70 6.62 -7.43 -7.33
C ARG A 70 7.86 -6.73 -7.89
N ARG A 71 8.34 -5.68 -7.23
CA ARG A 71 9.60 -5.01 -7.61
C ARG A 71 10.80 -5.95 -7.63
N LYS A 72 10.91 -6.84 -6.65
CA LYS A 72 12.00 -7.83 -6.60
C LYS A 72 11.91 -8.82 -7.75
N LEU A 73 10.70 -9.28 -8.09
CA LEU A 73 10.48 -10.21 -9.20
C LEU A 73 10.76 -9.54 -10.56
N GLU A 74 10.33 -8.30 -10.77
CA GLU A 74 10.66 -7.52 -11.99
C GLU A 74 12.18 -7.31 -12.11
N LYS A 75 12.86 -6.95 -11.02
CA LYS A 75 14.33 -6.81 -11.02
C LYS A 75 15.04 -8.12 -11.38
N LYS A 76 14.43 -9.27 -11.10
CA LYS A 76 14.95 -10.60 -11.45
C LYS A 76 14.54 -11.05 -12.86
N GLY A 77 13.74 -10.25 -13.59
CA GLY A 77 13.19 -10.64 -14.88
C GLY A 77 12.17 -11.78 -14.80
N LEU A 78 11.55 -12.00 -13.63
CA LEU A 78 10.57 -13.07 -13.40
C LEU A 78 9.12 -12.60 -13.58
N LEU A 79 8.93 -11.35 -13.98
CA LEU A 79 7.66 -10.77 -14.38
C LEU A 79 7.85 -10.25 -15.80
N SER A 80 7.14 -10.88 -16.74
CA SER A 80 7.12 -10.54 -18.17
C SER A 80 6.02 -9.55 -18.50
#